data_AF-A0A699ZJ60-F1
#
_entry.id   AF-A0A699ZJ60-F1
#
_cell.length_a   1.000
_cell.length_b   1.000
_cell.length_c   1.000
_cell.angle_alpha   90.00
_cell.angle_beta   90.00
_cell.angle_gamma   90.00
#
_symmetry.space_group_name_H-M   'P 1'
#
loop_
_entity.id
_entity.type
_entity.pdbx_description
1 polymer ?
#
loop_
_entity_poly.entity_id
_entity_poly.type
_entity_poly.pdbx_seq_one_letter_code
_entity_poly.pdbx_strand_id
1 'polypeptide(L)'
;MGPVSDVEARVEVAVREALGRPVTSWDVRDVCNWVQAIGFPQYRTKFAHNSVKGDLLLRLTDDELARQLGILPLGHRQALRDKIDELKAWVPPEGYGQQASSPRHSPAPPDLLLPEPFLGPAQGKMRAEEQRDRLRYEMDRARTKAAQASIVLEQVARVKALADEENLRLRGQLQVVDQKAQQRSR
;
A
#
# COMPACT_ATOMS: atom_id res chain seq x y z
N MET A 1 -9.28 -1.07 31.27
CA MET A 1 -7.92 -1.27 30.69
C MET A 1 -8.08 -2.29 29.59
N GLY A 2 -8.11 -1.81 28.35
CA GLY A 2 -8.83 -2.44 27.23
C GLY A 2 -7.97 -3.23 26.23
N PRO A 3 -8.62 -3.78 25.18
CA PRO A 3 -8.11 -4.79 24.23
C PRO A 3 -6.94 -4.38 23.32
N VAL A 4 -6.38 -3.19 23.49
CA VAL A 4 -5.27 -2.67 22.69
C VAL A 4 -3.95 -3.40 22.91
N SER A 5 -3.69 -3.86 24.14
CA SER A 5 -2.46 -4.59 24.50
C SER A 5 -2.35 -5.95 23.79
N ASP A 6 -3.48 -6.65 23.61
CA ASP A 6 -3.52 -7.95 22.94
C ASP A 6 -3.21 -7.83 21.44
N VAL A 7 -3.71 -6.78 20.80
CA VAL A 7 -3.50 -6.53 19.36
C VAL A 7 -2.05 -6.15 19.08
N GLU A 8 -1.45 -5.29 19.91
CA GLU A 8 -0.03 -4.89 19.75
C GLU A 8 0.91 -6.07 19.96
N ALA A 9 0.69 -6.89 21.01
CA ALA A 9 1.47 -8.11 21.24
C ALA A 9 1.41 -9.09 20.05
N ARG A 10 0.23 -9.24 19.43
CA ARG A 10 0.06 -10.09 18.24
C ARG A 10 0.77 -9.55 17.01
N VAL A 11 0.86 -8.24 16.86
CA VAL A 11 1.62 -7.59 15.78
C VAL A 11 3.12 -7.81 15.99
N GLU A 12 3.63 -7.63 17.21
CA GLU A 12 5.04 -7.86 17.52
C GLU A 12 5.47 -9.31 17.23
N VAL A 13 4.66 -10.29 17.63
CA VAL A 13 4.92 -11.71 17.34
C VAL A 13 4.95 -11.95 15.83
N ALA A 14 3.94 -11.46 15.10
CA ALA A 14 3.86 -11.64 13.65
C ALA A 14 5.04 -10.98 12.91
N VAL A 15 5.51 -9.81 13.38
CA VAL A 15 6.67 -9.13 12.79
C VAL A 15 7.96 -9.90 13.08
N ARG A 16 8.14 -10.48 14.27
CA ARG A 16 9.30 -11.34 14.57
C ARG A 16 9.33 -12.58 13.67
N GLU A 17 8.17 -13.21 13.43
CA GLU A 17 8.07 -14.33 12.48
C GLU A 17 8.39 -13.89 11.04
N ALA A 18 7.89 -12.72 10.61
CA ALA A 18 8.18 -12.17 9.29
C ALA A 18 9.68 -11.83 9.13
N LEU A 19 10.31 -11.27 10.15
CA LEU A 19 11.76 -11.07 10.23
C LEU A 19 12.53 -12.39 10.41
N GLY A 20 11.91 -13.56 10.36
CA GLY A 20 12.62 -14.84 10.25
C GLY A 20 12.91 -15.26 8.80
N ARG A 21 12.28 -14.59 7.83
CA ARG A 21 12.31 -14.93 6.40
C ARG A 21 12.75 -13.72 5.56
N PRO A 22 13.30 -13.94 4.36
CA PRO A 22 13.71 -12.84 3.49
C PRO A 22 12.53 -11.92 3.18
N VAL A 23 12.78 -10.60 3.19
CA VAL A 23 11.73 -9.58 2.97
C VAL A 23 11.03 -9.79 1.63
N THR A 24 11.72 -10.29 0.60
CA THR A 24 11.12 -10.62 -0.70
C THR A 24 9.98 -11.65 -0.64
N SER A 25 9.91 -12.46 0.42
CA SER A 25 8.86 -13.46 0.65
C SER A 25 7.66 -12.94 1.44
N TRP A 26 7.70 -11.67 1.88
CA TRP A 26 6.64 -11.08 2.70
C TRP A 26 5.37 -10.82 1.88
N ASP A 27 4.24 -11.20 2.47
CA ASP A 27 2.93 -10.89 1.91
C ASP A 27 2.46 -9.48 2.33
N VAL A 28 1.28 -9.08 1.85
CA VAL A 28 0.71 -7.76 2.17
C VAL A 28 0.43 -7.59 3.66
N ARG A 29 0.07 -8.67 4.36
CA ARG A 29 -0.24 -8.64 5.80
C ARG A 29 1.03 -8.45 6.61
N ASP A 30 2.11 -9.11 6.24
CA ASP A 30 3.43 -8.96 6.85
C ASP A 30 3.93 -7.52 6.75
N VAL A 31 3.87 -6.95 5.53
CA VAL A 31 4.22 -5.55 5.30
C VAL A 31 3.36 -4.61 6.13
N CYS A 32 2.05 -4.87 6.21
CA CYS A 32 1.13 -4.07 7.02
C CYS A 32 1.45 -4.12 8.52
N ASN A 33 1.79 -5.30 9.04
CA ASN A 33 2.18 -5.48 10.43
C ASN A 33 3.53 -4.80 10.71
N TRP A 34 4.49 -4.91 9.79
CA TRP A 34 5.77 -4.23 9.87
C TRP A 34 5.61 -2.71 9.91
N VAL A 35 4.83 -2.14 8.98
CA VAL A 35 4.51 -0.69 8.94
C VAL A 35 3.90 -0.21 10.27
N GLN A 36 3.03 -1.01 10.89
CA GLN A 36 2.49 -0.71 12.20
C GLN A 36 3.56 -0.77 13.30
N ALA A 37 4.40 -1.80 13.31
CA ALA A 37 5.44 -1.99 14.32
C ALA A 37 6.53 -0.92 14.28
N ILE A 38 6.85 -0.36 13.11
CA ILE A 38 7.80 0.76 12.98
C ILE A 38 7.17 2.13 13.33
N GLY A 39 5.94 2.15 13.83
CA GLY A 39 5.26 3.37 14.31
C GLY A 39 4.42 4.11 13.26
N PHE A 40 4.08 3.47 12.14
CA PHE A 40 3.23 4.06 11.10
C PHE A 40 1.88 3.35 10.86
N PRO A 41 1.09 2.99 11.91
CA PRO A 41 -0.18 2.27 11.76
C PRO A 41 -1.18 2.97 10.83
N GLN A 42 -1.15 4.30 10.75
CA GLN A 42 -2.00 5.12 9.88
C GLN A 42 -1.78 4.84 8.38
N TYR A 43 -0.64 4.25 8.00
CA TYR A 43 -0.34 3.89 6.62
C TYR A 43 -0.63 2.45 6.28
N ARG A 44 -0.97 1.61 7.26
CA ARG A 44 -1.32 0.20 7.06
C ARG A 44 -2.35 0.00 5.94
N THR A 45 -3.44 0.75 5.97
CA THR A 45 -4.51 0.68 4.96
C THR A 45 -4.02 1.11 3.57
N LYS A 46 -3.08 2.04 3.48
CA LYS A 46 -2.51 2.49 2.19
C LYS A 46 -1.61 1.42 1.57
N PHE A 47 -0.78 0.75 2.37
CA PHE A 47 0.04 -0.38 1.92
C PHE A 47 -0.84 -1.57 1.52
N ALA A 48 -1.89 -1.87 2.31
CA ALA A 48 -2.87 -2.90 1.96
C ALA A 48 -3.64 -2.58 0.67
N HIS A 49 -4.06 -1.32 0.50
CA HIS A 49 -4.84 -0.89 -0.67
C HIS A 49 -4.06 -0.93 -1.97
N ASN A 50 -2.75 -0.65 -1.91
CA ASN A 50 -1.85 -0.72 -3.05
C ASN A 50 -1.20 -2.10 -3.20
N SER A 51 -1.67 -3.11 -2.45
CA SER A 51 -1.16 -4.49 -2.49
C SER A 51 0.37 -4.58 -2.37
N VAL A 52 0.95 -3.74 -1.50
CA VAL A 52 2.40 -3.67 -1.33
C VAL A 52 2.88 -4.93 -0.62
N LYS A 53 3.60 -5.76 -1.36
CA LYS A 53 4.31 -6.96 -0.88
C LYS A 53 5.78 -6.63 -0.63
N GLY A 54 6.52 -7.57 -0.06
CA GLY A 54 7.91 -7.39 0.30
C GLY A 54 8.83 -7.01 -0.87
N ASP A 55 8.65 -7.60 -2.05
CA ASP A 55 9.42 -7.27 -3.25
C ASP A 55 9.18 -5.83 -3.74
N LEU A 56 7.94 -5.35 -3.62
CA LEU A 56 7.59 -3.96 -3.95
C LEU A 56 8.06 -3.01 -2.86
N LEU A 57 7.92 -3.38 -1.59
CA LEU A 57 8.36 -2.60 -0.43
C LEU A 57 9.84 -2.20 -0.57
N LEU A 58 10.70 -3.15 -0.96
CA LEU A 58 12.13 -2.91 -1.16
C LEU A 58 12.42 -1.96 -2.34
N ARG A 59 11.51 -1.85 -3.30
CA ARG A 59 11.68 -1.00 -4.49
C ARG A 59 11.08 0.39 -4.34
N LEU A 60 10.30 0.63 -3.28
CA LEU A 60 9.62 1.91 -3.08
C LEU A 60 10.60 3.08 -3.00
N THR A 61 10.34 4.06 -3.86
CA THR A 61 11.03 5.36 -3.94
C THR A 61 10.24 6.43 -3.19
N ASP A 62 10.88 7.57 -2.88
CA ASP A 62 10.20 8.73 -2.27
C ASP A 62 9.02 9.19 -3.13
N ASP A 63 9.22 9.21 -4.46
CA ASP A 63 8.19 9.54 -5.44
C ASP A 63 7.00 8.58 -5.43
N GLU A 64 7.21 7.28 -5.26
CA GLU A 64 6.12 6.30 -5.17
C GLU A 64 5.37 6.41 -3.83
N LEU A 65 6.09 6.65 -2.73
CA LEU A 65 5.49 6.96 -1.44
C LEU A 65 4.60 8.20 -1.53
N ALA A 66 5.04 9.24 -2.23
CA ALA A 66 4.27 10.46 -2.44
C ALA A 66 3.08 10.26 -3.40
N ARG A 67 3.32 9.72 -4.60
CA ARG A 67 2.34 9.69 -5.70
C ARG A 67 1.40 8.49 -5.66
N GLN A 68 1.90 7.30 -5.34
CA GLN A 68 1.11 6.06 -5.37
C GLN A 68 0.46 5.79 -4.01
N LEU A 69 1.22 5.97 -2.91
CA LEU A 69 0.69 5.78 -1.57
C LEU A 69 0.07 7.06 -0.98
N GLY A 70 0.31 8.24 -1.57
CA GLY A 70 -0.28 9.49 -1.09
C GLY A 70 0.28 9.92 0.28
N ILE A 71 1.54 9.63 0.58
CA ILE A 71 2.22 10.00 1.83
C ILE A 71 2.92 11.35 1.61
N LEU A 72 2.18 12.44 1.82
CA LEU A 72 2.64 13.80 1.53
C LEU A 72 3.65 14.38 2.54
N PRO A 73 3.59 14.08 3.85
CA PRO A 73 4.57 14.62 4.80
C PRO A 73 5.98 14.09 4.50
N LEU A 74 6.92 15.00 4.21
CA LEU A 74 8.30 14.65 3.87
C LEU A 74 9.00 13.85 4.97
N GLY A 75 8.86 14.27 6.23
CA GLY A 75 9.50 13.57 7.36
C GLY A 75 9.01 12.12 7.52
N HIS A 76 7.75 11.84 7.21
CA HIS A 76 7.24 10.47 7.26
C HIS A 76 7.78 9.61 6.10
N ARG A 77 7.94 10.20 4.91
CA ARG A 77 8.55 9.48 3.77
C ARG A 77 10.02 9.16 4.03
N GLN A 78 10.78 10.13 4.56
CA GLN A 78 12.18 9.91 4.95
C GLN A 78 12.29 8.80 6.00
N ALA A 79 11.53 8.88 7.08
CA ALA A 79 11.56 7.85 8.12
C ALA A 79 11.16 6.46 7.60
N LEU A 80 10.15 6.36 6.71
CA LEU A 80 9.81 5.10 6.05
C LEU A 80 10.94 4.60 5.16
N ARG A 81 11.60 5.50 4.43
CA ARG A 81 12.70 5.15 3.53
C ARG A 81 13.90 4.62 4.30
N ASP A 82 14.26 5.28 5.39
CA ASP A 82 15.33 4.84 6.30
C ASP A 82 15.03 3.43 6.84
N LYS A 83 13.79 3.19 7.30
CA LYS A 83 13.36 1.87 7.77
C LYS A 83 13.37 0.80 6.67
N ILE A 84 13.04 1.16 5.43
CA ILE A 84 13.16 0.24 4.28
C ILE A 84 14.64 -0.06 3.98
N ASP A 85 15.53 0.92 4.11
CA ASP A 85 16.97 0.71 3.88
C ASP A 85 17.61 -0.14 5.00
N GLU A 86 17.17 0.02 6.26
CA GLU A 86 17.51 -0.90 7.36
C GLU A 86 17.07 -2.35 7.03
N LEU A 87 15.85 -2.53 6.49
CA LEU A 87 15.37 -3.84 6.05
C LEU A 87 16.18 -4.45 4.90
N LYS A 88 16.73 -3.64 4.00
CA LYS A 88 17.59 -4.12 2.90
C LYS A 88 18.94 -4.59 3.42
N ALA A 89 19.48 -3.91 4.42
CA ALA A 89 20.72 -4.28 5.07
C ALA A 89 20.55 -5.50 5.99
N TRP A 90 19.31 -5.84 6.33
CA TRP A 90 18.99 -6.98 7.17
C TRP A 90 19.18 -8.30 6.41
N VAL A 91 20.21 -9.04 6.80
CA VAL A 91 20.47 -10.40 6.32
C VAL A 91 19.83 -11.37 7.31
N PRO A 92 18.89 -12.24 6.88
CA PRO A 92 18.38 -13.30 7.75
C PRO A 92 19.54 -14.18 8.24
N PRO A 93 19.53 -14.64 9.50
CA PRO A 93 20.50 -15.62 9.96
C PRO A 93 20.49 -16.83 9.01
N GLU A 94 21.68 -17.19 8.51
CA GLU A 94 21.88 -18.20 7.48
C GLU A 94 21.15 -19.51 7.84
N GLY A 95 20.18 -19.90 7.00
CA GLY A 95 19.40 -21.12 7.23
C GLY A 95 18.20 -21.36 6.31
N TYR A 96 17.72 -20.35 5.59
CA TYR A 96 16.52 -20.47 4.72
C TYR A 96 16.83 -20.21 3.24
N GLY A 97 17.98 -20.72 2.75
CA GLY A 97 18.51 -20.42 1.43
C GLY A 97 19.11 -21.61 0.67
N GLN A 98 18.53 -22.81 0.76
CA GLN A 98 18.80 -23.85 -0.24
C GLN A 98 17.49 -24.44 -0.76
N GLN A 99 17.07 -23.96 -1.94
CA GLN A 99 16.53 -24.77 -3.03
C GLN A 99 16.19 -23.85 -4.22
N ALA A 100 17.22 -23.34 -4.89
CA ALA A 100 17.08 -22.81 -6.25
C ALA A 100 18.40 -22.95 -7.01
N SER A 101 18.90 -24.18 -7.13
CA SER A 101 19.87 -24.55 -8.17
C SER A 101 20.09 -26.06 -8.16
N SER A 102 19.35 -26.78 -9.01
CA SER A 102 19.87 -27.99 -9.66
C SER A 102 20.18 -27.61 -11.11
N PRO A 103 21.38 -27.94 -11.58
CA PRO A 103 21.42 -28.87 -12.69
C PRO A 103 22.47 -29.96 -12.41
N ARG A 104 22.02 -31.16 -12.05
CA ARG A 104 22.82 -32.37 -12.26
C ARG A 104 22.26 -33.10 -13.45
N HIS A 105 22.95 -32.95 -14.58
CA HIS A 105 22.87 -33.90 -15.67
C HIS A 105 23.38 -35.25 -15.18
N SER A 106 22.65 -36.32 -15.49
CA SER A 106 23.19 -37.67 -15.63
C SER A 106 22.46 -38.34 -16.80
N PRO A 107 23.14 -39.23 -17.54
CA PRO A 107 22.65 -39.73 -18.82
C PRO A 107 21.59 -40.82 -18.61
N ALA A 108 20.61 -40.87 -19.52
CA ALA A 108 19.59 -41.90 -19.58
C ALA A 108 20.15 -43.21 -20.17
N PRO A 109 19.70 -44.39 -19.69
CA PRO A 109 19.56 -45.59 -20.51
C PRO A 109 18.12 -45.73 -21.07
N PRO A 110 17.92 -46.54 -22.11
CA PRO A 110 16.80 -46.39 -23.03
C PRO A 110 15.53 -47.14 -22.63
N ASP A 111 14.42 -46.55 -23.06
CA ASP A 111 13.13 -47.15 -23.48
C ASP A 111 12.62 -48.38 -22.74
N LEU A 112 11.67 -48.16 -21.84
CA LEU A 112 10.49 -49.02 -21.72
C LEU A 112 9.22 -48.18 -21.51
N LEU A 113 8.54 -47.96 -22.64
CA LEU A 113 7.07 -47.95 -22.81
C LEU A 113 6.22 -47.23 -21.76
N LEU A 114 5.79 -46.03 -22.16
CA LEU A 114 4.51 -45.42 -21.82
C LEU A 114 3.35 -46.43 -21.78
N PRO A 115 2.41 -46.22 -20.85
CA PRO A 115 1.14 -45.66 -21.30
C PRO A 115 0.80 -44.33 -20.58
N GLU A 116 0.72 -43.24 -21.34
CA GLU A 116 0.07 -41.97 -20.96
C GLU A 116 -1.47 -42.10 -21.09
N PRO A 117 -2.32 -41.20 -20.56
CA PRO A 117 -2.10 -40.17 -19.56
C PRO A 117 -3.26 -40.12 -18.52
N PHE A 118 -3.00 -40.29 -17.23
CA PHE A 118 -3.89 -39.67 -16.23
C PHE A 118 -3.38 -38.26 -15.97
N LEU A 119 -3.78 -37.34 -16.87
CA LEU A 119 -3.66 -35.90 -16.64
C LEU A 119 -4.60 -35.52 -15.48
N GLY A 120 -4.12 -35.73 -14.25
CA GLY A 120 -4.58 -34.93 -13.12
C GLY A 120 -4.29 -33.46 -13.41
N PRO A 121 -5.12 -32.51 -12.95
CA PRO A 121 -4.96 -31.10 -13.30
C PRO A 121 -3.61 -30.60 -12.78
N ALA A 122 -2.70 -30.33 -13.71
CA ALA A 122 -1.37 -29.83 -13.44
C ALA A 122 -1.42 -28.51 -12.65
N GLN A 123 -0.63 -28.47 -11.59
CA GLN A 123 -0.34 -27.29 -10.77
C GLN A 123 0.14 -26.11 -11.64
N GLY A 124 -0.37 -24.91 -11.37
CA GLY A 124 0.36 -23.67 -11.66
C GLY A 124 -0.28 -22.62 -12.56
N LYS A 125 -1.47 -22.85 -13.13
CA LYS A 125 -2.24 -21.79 -13.83
C LYS A 125 -3.54 -21.55 -13.07
N MET A 126 -3.72 -20.34 -12.54
CA MET A 126 -5.00 -19.91 -11.96
C MET A 126 -6.12 -20.27 -12.95
N ARG A 127 -7.17 -20.97 -12.51
CA ARG A 127 -8.25 -21.35 -13.43
C ARG A 127 -8.87 -20.06 -13.97
N ALA A 128 -9.22 -20.02 -15.25
CA ALA A 128 -9.78 -18.81 -15.89
C ALA A 128 -10.99 -18.23 -15.12
N GLU A 129 -11.73 -19.11 -14.43
CA GLU A 129 -12.83 -18.78 -13.53
C GLU A 129 -12.38 -18.04 -12.27
N GLU A 130 -11.33 -18.49 -11.60
CA GLU A 130 -10.74 -17.83 -10.43
C GLU A 130 -10.17 -16.44 -10.79
N GLN A 131 -9.58 -16.32 -11.99
CA GLN A 131 -9.10 -15.03 -12.50
C GLN A 131 -10.26 -14.06 -12.76
N ARG A 132 -11.39 -14.56 -13.27
CA ARG A 132 -12.60 -13.77 -13.50
C ARG A 132 -13.20 -13.25 -12.19
N ASP A 133 -13.25 -14.08 -11.15
CA ASP A 133 -13.82 -13.70 -9.86
C ASP A 133 -12.94 -12.67 -9.13
N ARG A 134 -11.61 -12.79 -9.24
CA ARG A 134 -10.68 -11.77 -8.76
C ARG A 134 -10.92 -10.42 -9.44
N LEU A 135 -11.04 -10.40 -10.77
CA LEU A 135 -11.30 -9.17 -11.53
C LEU A 135 -12.64 -8.53 -11.17
N ARG A 136 -13.68 -9.35 -10.91
CA ARG A 136 -15.00 -8.86 -10.46
C ARG A 136 -14.90 -8.16 -9.11
N TYR A 137 -14.23 -8.79 -8.14
CA TYR A 137 -14.02 -8.20 -6.82
C TYR A 137 -13.24 -6.87 -6.89
N GLU A 138 -12.17 -6.83 -7.70
CA GLU A 138 -11.38 -5.62 -7.89
C GLU A 138 -12.20 -4.51 -8.55
N MET A 139 -13.04 -4.84 -9.54
CA MET A 139 -13.95 -3.88 -10.17
C MET A 139 -14.97 -3.32 -9.18
N ASP A 140 -15.60 -4.15 -8.36
CA ASP A 140 -16.60 -3.69 -7.38
C ASP A 140 -15.96 -2.81 -6.29
N ARG A 141 -14.75 -3.17 -5.86
CA ARG A 141 -13.94 -2.33 -4.97
C ARG A 141 -13.60 -0.99 -5.61
N ALA A 142 -13.19 -0.98 -6.88
CA ALA A 142 -12.90 0.24 -7.61
C ALA A 142 -14.14 1.13 -7.76
N ARG A 143 -15.30 0.55 -8.06
CA ARG A 143 -16.59 1.25 -8.14
C ARG A 143 -16.98 1.90 -6.82
N THR A 144 -16.86 1.17 -5.72
CA THR A 144 -17.18 1.69 -4.38
C THR A 144 -16.27 2.87 -4.01
N LYS A 145 -14.97 2.75 -4.29
CA LYS A 145 -13.99 3.83 -4.07
C LYS A 145 -14.29 5.06 -4.95
N ALA A 146 -14.65 4.84 -6.21
CA ALA A 146 -15.03 5.92 -7.13
C ALA A 146 -16.31 6.63 -6.69
N ALA A 147 -17.33 5.88 -6.24
CA ALA A 147 -18.57 6.45 -5.72
C ALA A 147 -18.31 7.31 -4.47
N GLN A 148 -17.48 6.83 -3.54
CA GLN A 148 -17.10 7.59 -2.37
C GLN A 148 -16.29 8.85 -2.72
N ALA A 149 -15.37 8.76 -3.68
CA ALA A 149 -14.61 9.92 -4.16
C ALA A 149 -15.53 10.97 -4.79
N SER A 150 -16.54 10.55 -5.57
CA SER A 150 -17.52 11.45 -6.18
C SER A 150 -18.28 12.26 -5.14
N ILE A 151 -18.73 11.63 -4.05
CA ILE A 151 -19.43 12.30 -2.96
C ILE A 151 -18.55 13.37 -2.30
N VAL A 152 -17.29 13.03 -2.04
CA VAL A 152 -16.32 13.97 -1.43
C VAL A 152 -16.04 15.15 -2.36
N LEU A 153 -15.84 14.91 -3.67
CA LEU A 153 -15.62 15.98 -4.64
C LEU A 153 -16.80 16.94 -4.71
N GLU A 154 -18.03 16.44 -4.68
CA GLU A 154 -19.23 17.28 -4.67
C GLU A 154 -19.32 18.12 -3.39
N GLN A 155 -18.99 17.55 -2.24
CA GLN A 155 -18.92 18.30 -0.98
C GLN A 155 -17.85 19.40 -1.01
N VAL A 156 -16.66 19.09 -1.52
CA VAL A 156 -15.57 20.07 -1.67
C VAL A 156 -15.98 21.20 -2.62
N ALA A 157 -16.63 20.88 -3.74
CA ALA A 157 -17.13 21.88 -4.68
C ALA A 157 -18.17 22.81 -4.03
N ARG A 158 -19.08 22.27 -3.21
CA ARG A 158 -20.04 23.08 -2.43
C ARG A 158 -19.32 24.04 -1.47
N VAL A 159 -18.36 23.54 -0.70
CA VAL A 159 -17.59 24.37 0.24
C VAL A 159 -16.83 25.47 -0.48
N LYS A 160 -16.21 25.15 -1.62
CA LYS A 160 -15.51 26.14 -2.45
C LYS A 160 -16.45 27.26 -2.90
N ALA A 161 -17.64 26.92 -3.40
CA ALA A 161 -18.60 27.93 -3.86
C ALA A 161 -19.02 28.89 -2.73
N LEU A 162 -19.32 28.36 -1.54
CA LEU A 162 -19.63 29.17 -0.37
C LEU A 162 -18.47 30.09 0.04
N ALA A 163 -17.24 29.56 0.02
CA ALA A 163 -16.06 30.34 0.33
C ALA A 163 -15.80 31.46 -0.69
N ASP A 164 -16.05 31.20 -1.99
CA ASP A 164 -15.89 32.19 -3.05
C ASP A 164 -16.93 33.33 -2.90
N GLU A 165 -18.18 33.01 -2.55
CA GLU A 165 -19.23 34.00 -2.25
C GLU A 165 -18.87 34.88 -1.05
N GLU A 166 -18.41 34.27 0.04
CA GLU A 166 -18.01 35.01 1.24
C GLU A 166 -16.80 35.92 0.96
N ASN A 167 -15.82 35.44 0.19
CA ASN A 167 -14.69 36.25 -0.24
C ASN A 167 -15.13 37.47 -1.05
N LEU A 168 -16.09 37.31 -1.95
CA LEU A 168 -16.63 38.43 -2.74
C LEU A 168 -17.32 39.46 -1.84
N ARG A 169 -18.12 38.98 -0.88
CA ARG A 169 -18.82 39.83 0.09
C ARG A 169 -17.84 40.63 0.93
N LEU A 170 -16.82 39.96 1.48
CA LEU A 170 -15.79 40.60 2.31
C LEU A 170 -14.98 41.63 1.51
N ARG A 171 -14.64 41.33 0.26
CA ARG A 171 -13.98 42.30 -0.63
C ARG A 171 -14.83 43.54 -0.87
N GLY A 172 -16.14 43.38 -1.09
CA GLY A 172 -17.06 44.51 -1.23
C GLY A 172 -17.15 45.36 0.04
N GLN A 173 -17.24 44.73 1.21
CA GLN A 173 -17.22 45.45 2.50
C GLN A 173 -15.92 46.23 2.70
N LEU A 174 -14.78 45.63 2.35
CA LEU A 174 -13.47 46.28 2.44
C LEU A 174 -13.41 47.54 1.58
N GLN A 175 -13.88 47.48 0.33
CA GLN A 175 -13.93 48.65 -0.56
C GLN A 175 -14.77 49.80 0.01
N VAL A 176 -15.90 49.49 0.64
CA VAL A 176 -16.75 50.51 1.28
C VAL A 176 -16.04 51.14 2.48
N VAL A 177 -15.33 50.34 3.28
CA VAL A 177 -14.53 50.85 4.40
C VAL A 177 -13.41 51.76 3.90
N ASP A 178 -12.69 51.33 2.85
CA ASP A 178 -11.60 52.11 2.25
C ASP A 178 -12.09 53.45 1.69
N GLN A 179 -13.24 53.47 0.99
CA GLN A 179 -13.85 54.72 0.51
C GLN A 179 -14.22 55.66 1.66
N LYS A 180 -14.84 55.14 2.72
CA LYS A 180 -15.21 55.96 3.90
C LYS A 180 -13.97 56.52 4.61
N ALA A 181 -12.89 55.76 4.69
CA ALA A 181 -11.62 56.21 5.26
C ALA A 181 -11.01 57.36 4.44
N GLN A 182 -11.00 57.23 3.11
CA GLN A 182 -10.51 58.28 2.20
C GLN A 182 -11.34 59.57 2.29
N GLN A 183 -12.67 59.45 2.36
CA GLN A 183 -13.58 60.59 2.50
C GLN A 183 -13.43 61.32 3.83
N ARG A 184 -13.08 60.62 4.92
CA ARG A 184 -12.82 61.22 6.24
C ARG A 184 -11.47 61.94 6.33
N SER A 185 -10.54 61.68 5.42
CA SER A 185 -9.20 62.29 5.41
C SER A 185 -9.09 63.56 4.54
N ARG A 186 -10.17 63.93 3.84
CA ARG A 186 -10.30 65.17 3.07
C ARG A 186 -11.12 66.19 3.84
#